data_AF-A0AAU7V1X3-F1
#
_entry.id   AF-A0AAU7V1X3-F1
#
_cell.length_a   1.000
_cell.length_b   1.000
_cell.length_c   1.000
_cell.angle_alpha   90.00
_cell.angle_beta   90.00
_cell.angle_gamma   90.00
#
_symmetry.space_group_name_H-M   'P 1'
#
loop_
_entity.id
_entity.type
_entity.pdbx_description
1 polymer ?
#
loop_
_entity_poly.entity_id
_entity_poly.type
_entity_poly.pdbx_seq_one_letter_code
_entity_poly.pdbx_strand_id
1 'polypeptide(L)'
;MSKDEAGRVPSPEEPDKPEQPVPDVTPAGPETPTVPDIPPAPDIPDVPPIDPEPSPDPDVTPREEEVHDAQVHDAEIVEPGVVDTGSVDGPVRAPTIEEITGYTADGVPTFESVREKIEQRSATALGAEELAHATGAGRTLEEQYEERKAAAADRLAEIRRSLRSE
;
A
#
# COMPACT_ATOMS: atom_id res chain seq x y z
N MET A 1 -46.99 -50.52 27.04
CA MET A 1 -46.37 -51.20 25.87
C MET A 1 -47.26 -50.82 24.69
N SER A 2 -46.90 -50.05 23.67
CA SER A 2 -45.64 -49.47 23.20
C SER A 2 -46.02 -48.11 22.61
N LYS A 3 -45.18 -47.09 22.79
CA LYS A 3 -45.34 -45.78 22.16
C LYS A 3 -44.16 -45.64 21.21
N ASP A 4 -44.35 -46.00 19.96
CA ASP A 4 -43.34 -45.84 18.92
C ASP A 4 -43.94 -45.01 17.80
N GLU A 5 -43.95 -43.70 18.06
CA GLU A 5 -44.16 -42.63 17.11
C GLU A 5 -42.83 -42.40 16.40
N ALA A 6 -42.63 -43.05 15.26
CA ALA A 6 -41.50 -42.82 14.39
C ALA A 6 -42.01 -42.18 13.10
N GLY A 7 -41.90 -40.85 13.03
CA GLY A 7 -42.06 -40.09 11.81
C GLY A 7 -41.19 -40.68 10.71
N ARG A 8 -41.81 -41.11 9.61
CA ARG A 8 -41.10 -41.50 8.40
C ARG A 8 -40.53 -40.22 7.78
N VAL A 9 -39.28 -39.92 8.09
CA VAL A 9 -38.48 -38.93 7.34
C VAL A 9 -38.43 -39.37 5.87
N PRO A 10 -38.72 -38.49 4.89
CA PRO A 10 -38.39 -38.79 3.51
C PRO A 10 -36.86 -38.88 3.41
N SER A 11 -36.37 -39.94 2.78
CA SER A 11 -34.95 -40.08 2.45
C SER A 11 -34.48 -38.83 1.68
N PRO A 12 -33.25 -38.35 1.91
CA PRO A 12 -32.72 -37.27 1.08
C PRO A 12 -32.63 -37.79 -0.36
N GLU A 13 -33.24 -37.03 -1.27
CA GLU A 13 -33.09 -37.20 -2.71
C GLU A 13 -31.59 -37.13 -3.02
N GLU A 14 -31.04 -38.22 -3.55
CA GLU A 14 -29.64 -38.31 -3.96
C GLU A 14 -29.43 -37.28 -5.09
N PRO A 15 -28.46 -36.37 -5.00
CA PRO A 15 -28.26 -35.38 -6.05
C PRO A 15 -27.88 -36.10 -7.34
N ASP A 16 -28.63 -35.80 -8.39
CA ASP A 16 -28.44 -36.34 -9.73
C ASP A 16 -26.98 -36.18 -10.15
N LYS A 17 -26.31 -37.31 -10.30
CA LYS A 17 -24.88 -37.35 -10.61
C LYS A 17 -24.75 -36.88 -12.05
N PRO A 18 -23.96 -35.83 -12.37
CA PRO A 18 -23.88 -35.35 -13.73
C PRO A 18 -23.36 -36.47 -14.64
N GLU A 19 -24.22 -36.97 -15.53
CA GLU A 19 -23.94 -38.04 -16.49
C GLU A 19 -23.10 -37.55 -17.68
N GLN A 20 -22.58 -36.31 -17.62
CA GLN A 20 -21.69 -35.78 -18.64
C GLN A 20 -20.26 -35.72 -18.10
N PRO A 21 -19.29 -36.32 -18.80
CA PRO A 21 -17.88 -36.17 -18.44
C PRO A 21 -17.56 -34.67 -18.45
N VAL A 22 -16.93 -34.19 -17.38
CA VAL A 22 -16.36 -32.85 -17.34
C VAL A 22 -15.52 -32.68 -18.62
N PRO A 23 -15.72 -31.60 -19.42
CA PRO A 23 -14.85 -31.38 -20.56
C PRO A 23 -13.43 -31.29 -20.03
N ASP A 24 -12.51 -32.01 -20.68
CA ASP A 24 -11.10 -31.94 -20.38
C ASP A 24 -10.62 -30.50 -20.63
N VAL A 25 -10.63 -29.70 -19.56
CA VAL A 25 -9.98 -28.39 -19.52
C VAL A 25 -8.49 -28.61 -19.33
N THR A 26 -7.87 -29.35 -20.25
CA THR A 26 -6.44 -29.24 -20.46
C THR A 26 -6.19 -27.75 -20.70
N PRO A 27 -5.41 -27.05 -19.85
CA PRO A 27 -5.06 -25.67 -20.13
C PRO A 27 -4.43 -25.66 -21.52
N ALA A 28 -4.95 -24.80 -22.40
CA ALA A 28 -4.26 -24.50 -23.64
C ALA A 28 -2.79 -24.25 -23.28
N GLY A 29 -1.87 -24.79 -24.09
CA GLY A 29 -0.46 -24.48 -23.96
C GLY A 29 -0.26 -22.96 -23.95
N PRO A 30 0.94 -22.45 -23.62
CA PRO A 30 1.20 -21.03 -23.65
C PRO A 30 1.18 -20.54 -25.11
N GLU A 31 -0.02 -20.36 -25.67
CA GLU A 31 -0.25 -19.57 -26.87
C GLU A 31 0.06 -18.15 -26.44
N THR A 32 1.33 -17.77 -26.56
CA THR A 32 1.80 -16.42 -26.27
C THR A 32 0.94 -15.47 -27.11
N PRO A 33 0.15 -14.56 -26.51
CA PRO A 33 -0.58 -13.59 -27.30
C PRO A 33 0.44 -12.83 -28.15
N THR A 34 0.26 -12.82 -29.47
CA THR A 34 1.09 -12.00 -30.35
C THR A 34 0.92 -10.56 -29.92
N VAL A 35 1.95 -10.01 -29.27
CA VAL A 35 2.03 -8.60 -28.90
C VAL A 35 2.01 -7.82 -30.22
N PRO A 36 1.06 -6.90 -30.43
CA PRO A 36 1.12 -5.98 -31.57
C PRO A 36 2.49 -5.32 -31.60
N ASP A 37 3.10 -5.18 -32.78
CA ASP A 37 4.44 -4.60 -32.94
C ASP A 37 4.47 -3.19 -32.29
N ILE A 38 4.98 -3.12 -31.05
CA ILE A 38 5.17 -1.88 -30.32
C ILE A 38 6.41 -1.25 -30.96
N PRO A 39 6.33 -0.02 -31.48
CA PRO A 39 7.53 0.64 -32.01
C PRO A 39 8.61 0.61 -30.93
N PRO A 40 9.88 0.36 -31.30
CA PRO A 40 10.95 0.29 -30.33
C PRO A 40 10.90 1.53 -29.45
N ALA A 41 10.97 1.32 -28.13
CA ALA A 41 11.12 2.44 -27.21
C ALA A 41 12.31 3.29 -27.70
N PRO A 42 12.26 4.62 -27.59
CA PRO A 42 13.46 5.43 -27.80
C PRO A 42 14.56 4.83 -26.94
N ASP A 43 15.79 4.74 -27.47
CA ASP A 43 16.94 4.23 -26.74
C ASP A 43 16.99 4.95 -25.39
N ILE A 44 16.58 4.24 -24.34
CA ILE A 44 16.73 4.72 -22.98
C ILE A 44 18.25 4.73 -22.81
N PRO A 45 18.89 5.89 -22.65
CA PRO A 45 20.31 5.92 -22.38
C PRO A 45 20.55 4.97 -21.23
N ASP A 46 21.52 4.07 -21.38
CA ASP A 46 21.95 3.15 -20.33
C ASP A 46 22.50 4.05 -19.21
N VAL A 47 21.59 4.48 -18.32
CA VAL A 47 21.95 5.22 -17.13
C VAL A 47 22.73 4.17 -16.35
N PRO A 48 24.05 4.34 -16.17
CA PRO A 48 24.80 3.41 -15.35
C PRO A 48 24.05 3.29 -14.03
N PRO A 49 24.02 2.09 -13.40
CA PRO A 49 23.46 1.99 -12.06
C PRO A 49 24.05 3.15 -11.27
N ILE A 50 23.16 4.03 -10.78
CA ILE A 50 23.57 5.04 -9.83
C ILE A 50 24.03 4.18 -8.67
N ASP A 51 25.34 3.95 -8.57
CA ASP A 51 25.94 3.49 -7.33
C ASP A 51 25.34 4.44 -6.31
N PRO A 52 24.57 3.94 -5.32
CA PRO A 52 24.05 4.82 -4.30
C PRO A 52 25.30 5.48 -3.75
N GLU A 53 25.46 6.78 -4.03
CA GLU A 53 26.50 7.53 -3.36
C GLU A 53 26.31 7.20 -1.89
N PRO A 54 27.39 6.85 -1.17
CA PRO A 54 27.28 6.57 0.25
C PRO A 54 26.46 7.73 0.80
N SER A 55 25.30 7.40 1.39
CA SER A 55 24.51 8.43 2.06
C SER A 55 25.52 9.18 2.91
N PRO A 56 25.67 10.51 2.74
CA PRO A 56 26.61 11.24 3.56
C PRO A 56 26.27 10.81 4.98
N ASP A 57 27.25 10.23 5.69
CA ASP A 57 27.10 9.99 7.11
C ASP A 57 26.50 11.28 7.65
N PRO A 58 25.37 11.22 8.40
CA PRO A 58 24.82 12.44 8.96
C PRO A 58 25.99 13.12 9.62
N ASP A 59 26.33 14.32 9.16
CA ASP A 59 27.54 14.99 9.57
C ASP A 59 27.41 15.22 11.07
N VAL A 60 27.97 14.29 11.85
CA VAL A 60 28.00 14.35 13.31
C VAL A 60 29.19 15.21 13.74
N THR A 61 29.86 15.91 12.81
CA THR A 61 30.63 17.07 13.24
C THR A 61 29.63 17.99 13.93
N PRO A 62 29.86 18.33 15.21
CA PRO A 62 29.15 19.44 15.81
C PRO A 62 29.45 20.62 14.88
N ARG A 63 28.44 21.06 14.12
CA ARG A 63 28.48 22.32 13.39
C ARG A 63 28.94 23.34 14.42
N GLU A 64 30.16 23.84 14.25
CA GLU A 64 30.68 24.92 15.11
C GLU A 64 29.59 25.98 15.13
N GLU A 65 29.11 26.30 16.33
CA GLU A 65 27.95 27.16 16.57
C GLU A 65 28.01 28.40 15.69
N GLU A 66 27.31 28.35 14.57
CA GLU A 66 26.69 29.54 14.03
C GLU A 66 25.71 29.92 15.12
N VAL A 67 26.14 30.89 15.94
CA VAL A 67 25.35 31.55 16.96
C VAL A 67 24.14 32.17 16.27
N HIS A 68 23.15 31.33 15.97
CA HIS A 68 21.80 31.79 15.84
C HIS A 68 21.54 32.53 17.14
N ASP A 69 21.34 33.84 17.01
CA ASP A 69 20.82 34.68 18.06
C ASP A 69 19.52 34.00 18.47
N ALA A 70 19.65 33.09 19.43
CA ALA A 70 18.58 32.25 19.90
C ALA A 70 17.67 33.27 20.53
N GLN A 71 16.63 33.64 19.79
CA GLN A 71 15.55 34.41 20.33
C GLN A 71 14.97 33.49 21.40
N VAL A 72 15.53 33.62 22.60
CA VAL A 72 15.17 32.87 23.78
C VAL A 72 13.74 33.27 24.06
N HIS A 73 12.82 32.47 23.53
CA HIS A 73 11.44 32.57 23.88
C HIS A 73 11.38 32.14 25.34
N ASP A 74 11.11 33.11 26.21
CA ASP A 74 10.85 32.87 27.61
C ASP A 74 9.56 32.05 27.69
N ALA A 75 9.72 30.73 27.64
CA ALA A 75 8.64 29.79 27.82
C ALA A 75 8.34 29.78 29.32
N GLU A 76 7.35 30.57 29.73
CA GLU A 76 6.78 30.48 31.07
C GLU A 76 6.40 29.00 31.30
N ILE A 77 7.01 28.40 32.33
CA ILE A 77 6.66 27.06 32.77
C ILE A 77 5.25 27.16 33.33
N VAL A 78 4.28 26.87 32.46
CA VAL A 78 2.89 26.66 32.88
C VAL A 78 2.94 25.47 33.84
N GLU A 79 2.57 25.68 35.11
CA GLU A 79 2.30 24.56 36.01
C GLU A 79 1.39 23.60 35.25
N PRO A 80 1.68 22.28 35.22
CA PRO A 80 0.82 21.36 34.52
C PRO A 80 -0.56 21.54 35.12
N GLY A 81 -1.44 22.22 34.36
CA GLY A 81 -2.84 22.23 34.67
C GLY A 81 -3.18 20.76 34.83
N VAL A 82 -3.87 20.42 35.91
CA VAL A 82 -4.55 19.13 36.02
C VAL A 82 -5.47 19.05 34.81
N VAL A 83 -4.90 18.58 33.70
CA VAL A 83 -5.62 18.02 32.61
C VAL A 83 -6.45 16.95 33.29
N ASP A 84 -7.77 17.12 33.25
CA ASP A 84 -8.68 16.02 33.49
C ASP A 84 -8.41 15.04 32.33
N THR A 85 -7.29 14.32 32.43
CA THR A 85 -7.04 13.09 31.71
C THR A 85 -8.06 12.16 32.31
N GLY A 86 -9.29 12.23 31.78
CA GLY A 86 -10.47 11.60 32.36
C GLY A 86 -10.05 10.29 32.97
N SER A 87 -10.06 10.25 34.30
CA SER A 87 -9.45 9.17 35.06
C SER A 87 -10.05 7.88 34.54
N VAL A 88 -9.28 7.11 33.77
CA VAL A 88 -9.64 5.74 33.47
C VAL A 88 -9.44 5.04 34.80
N ASP A 89 -10.45 5.13 35.66
CA ASP A 89 -10.55 4.44 36.94
C ASP A 89 -10.79 2.94 36.68
N GLY A 90 -9.87 2.38 35.89
CA GLY A 90 -9.73 0.98 35.57
C GLY A 90 -8.48 0.46 36.26
N PRO A 91 -8.47 -0.81 36.68
CA PRO A 91 -7.29 -1.39 37.31
C PRO A 91 -6.10 -1.26 36.36
N VAL A 92 -5.02 -0.63 36.84
CA VAL A 92 -3.73 -0.62 36.13
C VAL A 92 -3.28 -2.08 36.02
N ARG A 93 -3.38 -2.64 34.83
CA ARG A 93 -2.97 -4.01 34.50
C ARG A 93 -1.71 -3.95 33.65
N ALA A 94 -0.79 -4.87 33.90
CA ALA A 94 0.34 -5.06 33.01
C ALA A 94 -0.15 -5.42 31.59
N PRO A 95 0.47 -4.85 30.54
CA PRO A 95 0.14 -5.22 29.17
C PRO A 95 0.40 -6.72 28.95
N THR A 96 -0.46 -7.34 28.16
CA THR A 96 -0.36 -8.74 27.78
C THR A 96 0.76 -8.96 26.78
N ILE A 97 1.21 -10.21 26.66
CA ILE A 97 2.18 -10.60 25.63
C ILE A 97 1.62 -10.28 24.23
N GLU A 98 0.31 -10.43 24.02
CA GLU A 98 -0.32 -10.14 22.74
C GLU A 98 -0.32 -8.64 22.42
N GLU A 99 -0.51 -7.78 23.42
CA GLU A 99 -0.41 -6.32 23.27
C GLU A 99 1.03 -5.85 23.02
N ILE A 100 2.01 -6.51 23.64
CA ILE A 100 3.44 -6.14 23.49
C ILE A 100 4.01 -6.64 22.16
N THR A 101 3.68 -7.88 21.78
CA THR A 101 4.28 -8.55 20.62
C THR A 101 3.44 -8.38 19.36
N GLY A 102 2.12 -8.17 19.52
CA GLY A 102 1.18 -8.22 18.41
C GLY A 102 0.86 -9.63 17.92
N TYR A 103 1.24 -10.68 18.65
CA TYR A 103 0.98 -12.09 18.32
C TYR A 103 0.29 -12.81 19.47
N THR A 104 -0.62 -13.72 19.12
CA THR A 104 -1.21 -14.67 20.07
C THR A 104 -0.18 -15.69 20.55
N ALA A 105 -0.52 -16.43 21.61
CA ALA A 105 0.35 -17.51 22.11
C ALA A 105 0.66 -18.60 21.07
N ASP A 106 -0.24 -18.80 20.09
CA ASP A 106 -0.05 -19.75 18.98
C ASP A 106 0.81 -19.16 17.83
N GLY A 107 1.30 -17.93 17.98
CA GLY A 107 2.14 -17.25 16.99
C GLY A 107 1.36 -16.62 15.83
N VAL A 108 0.05 -16.44 15.97
CA VAL A 108 -0.80 -15.78 14.96
C VAL A 108 -0.83 -14.27 15.24
N PRO A 109 -0.62 -13.39 14.24
CA PRO A 109 -0.78 -11.95 14.45
C PRO A 109 -2.18 -11.61 14.97
N THR A 110 -2.25 -10.74 15.99
CA THR A 110 -3.51 -10.18 16.44
C THR A 110 -4.09 -9.26 15.38
N PHE A 111 -5.41 -9.09 15.37
CA PHE A 111 -6.07 -8.19 14.43
C PHE A 111 -5.58 -6.74 14.60
N GLU A 112 -5.40 -6.29 15.84
CA GLU A 112 -4.90 -4.95 16.15
C GLU A 112 -3.47 -4.73 15.62
N SER A 113 -2.56 -5.71 15.75
CA SER A 113 -1.19 -5.55 15.23
C SER A 113 -1.14 -5.47 13.71
N VAL A 114 -2.00 -6.22 13.01
CA VAL A 114 -2.12 -6.13 11.55
C VAL A 114 -2.70 -4.79 11.14
N ARG A 115 -3.74 -4.30 11.83
CA ARG A 115 -4.32 -2.97 11.59
C ARG A 115 -3.27 -1.88 11.76
N GLU A 116 -2.62 -1.82 12.91
CA GLU A 116 -1.59 -0.82 13.21
C GLU A 116 -0.47 -0.85 12.17
N LYS A 117 -0.02 -2.05 11.79
CA LYS A 117 1.02 -2.19 10.76
C LYS A 117 0.57 -1.72 9.38
N ILE A 118 -0.71 -1.89 9.03
CA ILE A 118 -1.26 -1.36 7.78
C ILE A 118 -1.32 0.16 7.85
N GLU A 119 -1.84 0.71 8.94
CA GLU A 119 -1.93 2.16 9.14
C GLU A 119 -0.55 2.82 9.08
N GLN A 120 0.45 2.24 9.74
CA GLN A 120 1.83 2.72 9.69
C GLN A 120 2.40 2.70 8.27
N ARG A 121 2.18 1.60 7.52
CA ARG A 121 2.66 1.52 6.12
C ARG A 121 1.94 2.51 5.23
N SER A 122 0.64 2.67 5.40
CA SER A 122 -0.16 3.62 4.63
C SER A 122 0.28 5.06 4.90
N ALA A 123 0.47 5.44 6.16
CA ALA A 123 0.97 6.77 6.52
C ALA A 123 2.38 7.01 5.94
N THR A 124 3.27 6.02 6.03
CA THR A 124 4.62 6.11 5.46
C THR A 124 4.60 6.22 3.94
N ALA A 125 3.77 5.43 3.25
CA ALA A 125 3.67 5.45 1.79
C ALA A 125 3.20 6.82 1.29
N LEU A 126 2.20 7.42 1.95
CA LEU A 126 1.71 8.75 1.61
C LEU A 126 2.82 9.81 1.73
N GLY A 127 3.57 9.82 2.84
CA GLY A 127 4.69 10.76 2.98
C GLY A 127 5.86 10.47 2.03
N ALA A 128 6.12 9.19 1.72
CA ALA A 128 7.20 8.80 0.83
C ALA A 128 6.97 9.26 -0.62
N GLU A 129 5.71 9.26 -1.09
CA GLU A 129 5.34 9.77 -2.40
C GLU A 129 5.66 11.26 -2.55
N GLU A 130 5.29 12.07 -1.55
CA GLU A 130 5.59 13.50 -1.52
C GLU A 130 7.10 13.75 -1.58
N LEU A 131 7.87 13.00 -0.79
CA LEU A 131 9.33 13.08 -0.81
C LEU A 131 9.91 12.67 -2.16
N ALA A 132 9.41 11.59 -2.76
CA ALA A 132 9.85 11.11 -4.06
C ALA A 132 9.61 12.15 -5.17
N HIS A 133 8.45 12.79 -5.19
CA HIS A 133 8.14 13.88 -6.12
C HIS A 133 9.01 15.12 -5.89
N ALA A 134 9.36 15.42 -4.64
CA ALA A 134 10.22 16.56 -4.32
C ALA A 134 11.67 16.38 -4.82
N THR A 135 12.11 15.15 -5.11
CA THR A 135 13.45 14.89 -5.66
C THR A 135 13.64 15.46 -7.07
N GLY A 136 14.91 15.67 -7.47
CA GLY A 136 15.23 16.08 -8.83
C GLY A 136 14.77 15.06 -9.89
N ALA A 137 14.97 13.76 -9.63
CA ALA A 137 14.52 12.69 -10.51
C ALA A 137 12.98 12.57 -10.57
N GLY A 138 12.28 12.82 -9.45
CA GLY A 138 10.82 12.84 -9.42
C GLY A 138 10.24 13.91 -10.35
N ARG A 139 10.82 15.12 -10.34
CA ARG A 139 10.41 16.21 -11.23
C ARG A 139 10.63 15.88 -12.71
N THR A 140 11.77 15.29 -13.08
CA THR A 140 12.05 14.95 -14.48
C THR A 140 11.17 13.82 -15.00
N LEU A 141 10.79 12.86 -14.15
CA LEU A 141 9.83 11.81 -14.52
C LEU A 141 8.43 12.38 -14.73
N GLU A 142 8.00 13.31 -13.88
CA GLU A 142 6.71 13.99 -14.02
C GLU A 142 6.64 14.80 -15.32
N GLU A 143 7.69 15.56 -15.64
CA GLU A 143 7.79 16.32 -16.89
C GLU A 143 7.64 15.42 -18.13
N GLN A 144 8.35 14.27 -18.15
CA GLN A 144 8.25 13.30 -19.24
C GLN A 144 6.86 12.66 -19.34
N TYR A 145 6.21 12.40 -18.20
CA TYR A 145 4.85 11.87 -18.17
C TYR A 145 3.85 12.87 -18.77
N GLU A 146 3.94 14.13 -18.36
CA GLU A 146 3.08 15.20 -18.89
C GLU A 146 3.33 15.47 -20.37
N GLU A 147 4.58 15.44 -20.85
CA GLU A 147 4.89 15.53 -22.28
C GLU A 147 4.22 14.41 -23.08
N ARG A 148 4.32 13.16 -22.60
CA ARG A 148 3.67 12.00 -23.23
C ARG A 148 2.16 12.13 -23.25
N LYS A 149 1.58 12.63 -22.15
CA LYS A 149 0.14 12.84 -22.00
C LYS A 149 -0.36 13.95 -22.94
N ALA A 150 0.38 15.04 -23.09
CA ALA A 150 0.09 16.11 -24.03
C ALA A 150 0.12 15.59 -25.49
N ALA A 151 1.19 14.87 -25.86
CA ALA A 151 1.31 14.27 -27.19
C ALA A 151 0.15 13.29 -27.49
N ALA A 152 -0.25 12.48 -26.50
CA ALA A 152 -1.39 11.58 -26.63
C ALA A 152 -2.70 12.35 -26.80
N ALA A 153 -2.90 13.43 -26.05
CA ALA A 153 -4.08 14.29 -26.16
C ALA A 153 -4.19 14.96 -27.53
N ASP A 154 -3.08 15.47 -28.05
CA ASP A 154 -3.01 16.08 -29.38
C ASP A 154 -3.36 15.08 -30.49
N ARG A 155 -2.81 13.87 -30.40
CA ARG A 155 -3.12 12.79 -31.33
C ARG A 155 -4.59 12.38 -31.27
N LEU A 156 -5.17 12.30 -30.08
CA LEU A 156 -6.60 12.04 -29.92
C LEU A 156 -7.46 13.18 -30.50
N ALA A 157 -7.03 14.43 -30.36
CA ALA A 157 -7.72 15.57 -30.95
C ALA A 157 -7.67 15.54 -32.48
N GLU A 158 -6.54 15.13 -33.07
CA GLU A 158 -6.41 14.92 -34.51
C GLU A 158 -7.37 13.84 -35.03
N ILE A 159 -7.40 12.66 -34.39
CA ILE A 159 -8.32 11.58 -34.75
C ILE A 159 -9.79 12.05 -34.66
N ARG A 160 -10.14 12.80 -33.60
CA ARG A 160 -11.52 13.34 -33.48
C ARG A 160 -11.85 14.33 -34.59
N ARG A 161 -10.90 15.13 -35.05
CA ARG A 161 -11.10 16.04 -36.18
C ARG A 161 -11.28 15.25 -37.48
N SER A 162 -10.43 14.26 -37.76
CA SER A 162 -10.53 13.45 -38.98
C SER A 162 -11.88 12.73 -39.09
N LEU A 163 -12.39 12.20 -37.98
CA LEU A 163 -13.71 11.55 -37.92
C LEU A 163 -14.91 12.51 -38.11
N ARG A 164 -14.72 13.82 -37.90
CA ARG A 164 -15.79 14.83 -38.05
C ARG A 164 -15.79 15.50 -39.42
N SER A 165 -14.64 15.54 -40.08
CA SER A 165 -14.47 16.16 -41.40
C SER A 165 -14.83 15.24 -42.58
N GLU A 166 -15.28 14.02 -42.31
CA GLU A 166 -15.74 13.03 -43.28
C GLU A 166 -17.28 12.95 -43.34
#